data_AF-Q4T250-F1
#
_entry.id   AF-Q4T250-F1
#
_cell.length_a   1.000
_cell.length_b   1.000
_cell.length_c   1.000
_cell.angle_alpha   90.00
_cell.angle_beta   90.00
_cell.angle_gamma   90.00
#
_symmetry.space_group_name_H-M   'P 1'
#
loop_
_entity.id
_entity.type
_entity.pdbx_description
1 polymer ?
#
loop_
_entity_poly.entity_id
_entity_poly.type
_entity_poly.pdbx_seq_one_letter_code
_entity_poly.pdbx_strand_id
1 'polypeptide(L)'
;MEIEAEHYSNGVVEGCSTQVMNGSYNHEEMLQQDDISIGNGIKEHDGCSRNGQLCGGNRAATERMIQFGRELQVLSEQLCREYGKNTAHKKMLQDAFSLLAYSDPWNCPVGQQLDPTQRESLCSTLNSAILESQNLPKQPPLMLALGQATECVQLMARVRSGSCSFARVDNFLH
;
A
#
# COMPACT_ATOMS: atom_id res chain seq x y z
N MET A 1 -35.00 -27.81 8.66
CA MET A 1 -34.57 -26.43 8.38
C MET A 1 -33.25 -26.58 7.65
N GLU A 2 -33.33 -26.65 6.32
CA GLU A 2 -32.15 -26.85 5.48
C GLU A 2 -31.38 -25.53 5.43
N ILE A 3 -30.10 -25.58 5.79
CA ILE A 3 -29.21 -24.44 5.78
C ILE A 3 -28.55 -24.45 4.40
N GLU A 4 -29.04 -23.62 3.49
CA GLU A 4 -28.42 -23.45 2.18
C GLU A 4 -27.01 -22.87 2.37
N ALA A 5 -26.01 -23.56 1.82
CA ALA A 5 -24.64 -23.08 1.81
C ALA A 5 -24.49 -22.02 0.72
N GLU A 6 -24.49 -20.75 1.14
CA GLU A 6 -24.12 -19.61 0.30
C GLU A 6 -22.75 -19.89 -0.35
N HIS A 7 -22.75 -20.13 -1.66
CA HIS A 7 -21.54 -20.39 -2.44
C HIS A 7 -20.71 -19.09 -2.57
N TYR A 8 -19.68 -18.94 -1.73
CA TYR A 8 -18.68 -17.90 -1.90
C TYR A 8 -17.80 -18.22 -3.11
N SER A 9 -18.06 -17.55 -4.22
CA SER A 9 -17.17 -17.58 -5.38
C SER A 9 -15.95 -16.70 -5.11
N ASN A 10 -14.75 -17.26 -5.20
CA ASN A 10 -13.50 -16.49 -5.17
C ASN A 10 -13.44 -15.65 -6.45
N GLY A 11 -13.83 -14.38 -6.35
CA GLY A 11 -13.99 -13.42 -7.46
C GLY A 11 -12.72 -13.12 -8.25
N VAL A 12 -12.22 -14.10 -9.02
CA VAL A 12 -11.26 -13.86 -10.10
C VAL A 12 -12.03 -13.25 -11.25
N VAL A 13 -12.07 -11.90 -11.30
CA VAL A 13 -12.47 -11.19 -12.50
C VAL A 13 -11.25 -11.14 -13.43
N GLU A 14 -11.29 -11.92 -14.51
CA GLU A 14 -10.30 -11.82 -15.59
C GLU A 14 -10.53 -10.50 -16.33
N GLY A 15 -9.75 -9.46 -16.02
CA GLY A 15 -9.82 -8.22 -16.81
C GLY A 15 -9.32 -6.96 -16.12
N CYS A 16 -8.05 -6.90 -15.72
CA CYS A 16 -7.30 -5.64 -15.73
C CYS A 16 -5.80 -5.95 -15.75
N SER A 17 -5.16 -5.75 -16.90
CA SER A 17 -3.71 -5.85 -17.04
C SER A 17 -3.05 -4.59 -16.48
N THR A 18 -3.11 -4.40 -15.16
CA THR A 18 -2.22 -3.47 -14.47
C THR A 18 -1.06 -4.30 -13.94
N GLN A 19 0.10 -4.21 -14.59
CA GLN A 19 1.34 -4.75 -14.04
C GLN A 19 1.65 -4.00 -12.75
N VAL A 20 1.20 -4.56 -11.62
CA VAL A 20 1.62 -4.15 -10.29
C VAL A 20 3.07 -4.62 -10.10
N MET A 21 4.02 -3.75 -10.45
CA MET A 21 5.42 -3.94 -10.09
C MET A 21 5.54 -3.88 -8.56
N ASN A 22 5.77 -5.04 -7.95
CA ASN A 22 5.99 -5.14 -6.52
C ASN A 22 7.32 -4.46 -6.18
N GLY A 23 7.26 -3.27 -5.57
CA GLY A 23 8.42 -2.46 -5.24
C GLY A 23 9.18 -3.03 -4.03
N SER A 24 10.02 -4.04 -4.24
CA SER A 24 11.13 -4.31 -3.31
C SER A 24 12.17 -3.20 -3.51
N TYR A 25 11.98 -2.08 -2.81
CA TYR A 25 12.97 -1.01 -2.79
C TYR A 25 14.09 -1.42 -1.82
N ASN A 26 15.32 -1.53 -2.33
CA ASN A 26 16.51 -1.67 -1.49
C ASN A 26 17.06 -0.26 -1.27
N HIS A 27 16.90 0.27 -0.05
CA HIS A 27 17.31 1.63 0.33
C HIS A 27 18.80 1.90 0.08
N GLU A 28 19.65 0.88 0.12
CA GLU A 28 21.11 1.03 -0.01
C GLU A 28 21.59 1.40 -1.43
N GLU A 29 20.80 1.13 -2.47
CA GLU A 29 21.23 1.38 -3.85
C GLU A 29 21.19 2.87 -4.24
N MET A 30 20.44 3.70 -3.48
CA MET A 30 20.39 5.15 -3.70
C MET A 30 21.58 5.91 -3.09
N LEU A 31 22.33 5.27 -2.19
CA LEU A 31 23.48 5.87 -1.50
C LEU A 31 24.83 5.48 -2.11
N GLN A 32 24.87 4.60 -3.12
CA GLN A 32 26.08 4.32 -3.89
C GLN A 32 26.34 5.47 -4.86
N GLN A 33 26.88 6.53 -4.29
CA GLN A 33 27.55 7.60 -4.98
C GLN A 33 28.89 7.04 -5.47
N ASP A 34 28.88 6.35 -6.61
CA ASP A 34 30.13 6.01 -7.30
C ASP A 34 30.82 7.31 -7.71
N ASP A 35 31.99 7.52 -7.12
CA ASP A 35 32.93 8.60 -7.41
C ASP A 35 33.34 8.58 -8.89
N ILE A 36 32.58 9.26 -9.74
CA ILE A 36 33.03 9.55 -11.11
C ILE A 36 34.05 10.69 -11.04
N SER A 37 35.27 10.35 -10.62
CA SER A 37 36.44 11.21 -10.76
C SER A 37 36.85 11.27 -12.24
N ILE A 38 36.20 12.13 -13.02
CA ILE A 38 36.73 12.55 -14.34
C ILE A 38 37.72 13.70 -14.08
N GLY A 39 38.99 13.34 -14.10
CA GLY A 39 40.10 14.29 -14.04
C GLY A 39 40.17 15.19 -15.26
N ASN A 40 40.15 16.49 -14.99
CA ASN A 40 40.73 17.62 -15.71
C ASN A 40 40.38 17.87 -17.19
N GLY A 41 39.61 18.95 -17.38
CA GLY A 41 39.80 19.87 -18.48
C GLY A 41 38.77 20.98 -18.51
N ILE A 42 39.16 22.16 -18.01
CA ILE A 42 38.54 23.50 -18.19
C ILE A 42 37.81 24.04 -16.95
N LYS A 43 38.40 25.13 -16.43
CA LYS A 43 37.87 26.06 -15.44
C LYS A 43 36.47 26.52 -15.87
N GLU A 44 35.49 26.53 -14.97
CA GLU A 44 34.62 27.68 -14.68
C GLU A 44 33.96 27.49 -13.31
N HIS A 45 33.67 28.62 -12.69
CA HIS A 45 33.23 28.83 -11.33
C HIS A 45 31.72 28.61 -11.23
N ASP A 46 31.24 27.56 -10.57
CA ASP A 46 29.83 27.52 -10.17
C ASP A 46 29.63 26.80 -8.83
N GLY A 47 29.58 27.60 -7.77
CA GLY A 47 29.21 27.19 -6.41
C GLY A 47 27.70 26.99 -6.24
N CYS A 48 26.99 26.62 -7.29
CA CYS A 48 25.55 26.40 -7.29
C CYS A 48 25.23 25.20 -8.17
N SER A 49 24.65 24.11 -7.62
CA SER A 49 23.75 23.20 -8.38
C SER A 49 23.37 21.89 -7.67
N ARG A 50 23.84 21.59 -6.46
CA ARG A 50 23.42 20.33 -5.82
C ARG A 50 22.03 20.39 -5.16
N ASN A 51 21.48 21.59 -4.96
CA ASN A 51 20.26 21.80 -4.17
C ASN A 51 18.96 21.81 -4.99
N GLY A 52 19.01 21.54 -6.29
CA GLY A 52 17.84 21.58 -7.18
C GLY A 52 17.72 20.43 -8.17
N GLN A 53 18.62 19.44 -8.11
CA GLN A 53 18.61 18.34 -9.06
C GLN A 53 17.58 17.28 -8.63
N LEU A 54 16.47 17.24 -9.37
CA LEU A 54 15.43 16.23 -9.23
C LEU A 54 16.05 14.83 -9.27
N CYS A 55 15.61 13.96 -8.36
CA CYS A 55 16.10 12.59 -8.26
C CYS A 55 17.65 12.47 -8.18
N GLY A 56 18.33 13.43 -7.54
CA GLY A 56 19.79 13.42 -7.39
C GLY A 56 20.56 13.51 -8.72
N GLY A 57 19.93 14.00 -9.79
CA GLY A 57 20.52 14.06 -11.13
C GLY A 57 20.36 12.77 -11.95
N ASN A 58 19.68 11.74 -11.42
CA ASN A 58 19.38 10.54 -12.18
C ASN A 58 18.30 10.81 -13.23
N ARG A 59 18.71 10.83 -14.50
CA ARG A 59 17.82 11.07 -15.66
C ARG A 59 16.69 10.05 -15.77
N ALA A 60 16.98 8.76 -15.57
CA ALA A 60 15.96 7.71 -15.66
C ALA A 60 14.92 7.83 -14.53
N ALA A 61 15.36 8.20 -13.32
CA ALA A 61 14.43 8.48 -12.22
C ALA A 61 13.58 9.73 -12.50
N THR A 62 14.18 10.78 -13.08
CA THR A 62 13.47 11.99 -13.50
C THR A 62 12.42 11.71 -14.57
N GLU A 63 12.77 10.92 -15.59
CA GLU A 63 11.83 10.51 -16.64
C GLU A 63 10.67 9.68 -16.08
N ARG A 64 10.95 8.73 -15.17
CA ARG A 64 9.91 7.98 -14.45
C ARG A 64 8.98 8.87 -13.63
N MET A 65 9.53 9.88 -12.95
CA MET A 65 8.75 10.84 -12.17
C MET A 65 7.81 11.67 -13.06
N ILE A 66 8.30 12.12 -14.22
CA ILE A 66 7.48 12.84 -15.21
C ILE A 66 6.38 11.93 -15.76
N GLN A 67 6.71 10.68 -16.08
CA GLN A 67 5.76 9.70 -16.60
C GLN A 67 4.65 9.43 -15.59
N PHE A 68 4.98 9.23 -14.32
CA PHE A 68 4.02 9.08 -13.24
C PHE A 68 3.09 10.31 -13.11
N GLY A 69 3.62 11.52 -13.21
CA GLY A 69 2.81 12.74 -13.21
C GLY A 69 1.79 12.79 -14.35
N ARG A 70 2.14 12.27 -15.55
CA ARG A 70 1.19 12.17 -16.68
C ARG A 70 0.11 11.13 -16.42
N GLU A 71 0.47 9.98 -15.85
CA GLU A 71 -0.48 8.92 -15.48
C GLU A 71 -1.49 9.41 -14.43
N LEU A 72 -1.03 10.15 -13.42
CA LEU A 72 -1.91 10.79 -12.43
C LEU A 72 -2.90 11.76 -13.07
N GLN A 73 -2.46 12.56 -14.05
CA GLN A 73 -3.33 13.47 -14.78
C GLN A 73 -4.41 12.71 -15.56
N VAL A 74 -4.04 11.63 -16.27
CA VAL A 74 -4.99 10.78 -17.00
C VAL A 74 -6.02 10.16 -16.03
N LEU A 75 -5.56 9.66 -14.88
CA LEU A 75 -6.44 9.11 -13.85
C LEU A 75 -7.41 10.17 -13.31
N SER A 76 -6.96 11.41 -13.10
CA SER A 76 -7.84 12.51 -12.69
C SER A 76 -8.94 12.78 -13.71
N GLU A 77 -8.61 12.79 -14.99
CA GLU A 77 -9.59 12.99 -16.06
C GLU A 77 -10.61 11.86 -16.12
N GLN A 78 -10.17 10.62 -15.93
CA GLN A 78 -11.05 9.45 -15.82
C GLN A 78 -12.01 9.57 -14.63
N LEU A 79 -11.48 9.84 -13.43
CA LEU A 79 -12.30 10.02 -12.23
C LEU A 79 -13.32 11.16 -12.38
N CYS A 80 -12.95 12.24 -13.07
CA CYS A 80 -13.88 13.34 -13.35
C CYS A 80 -14.99 12.95 -14.33
N ARG A 81 -14.72 12.05 -15.28
CA ARG A 81 -15.74 11.53 -16.22
C ARG A 81 -16.70 10.57 -15.53
N GLU A 82 -16.20 9.68 -14.68
CA GLU A 82 -17.02 8.66 -14.01
C GLU A 82 -17.83 9.22 -12.84
N TYR A 83 -17.22 10.07 -12.01
CA TYR A 83 -17.81 10.54 -10.75
C TYR A 83 -18.16 12.04 -10.75
N GLY A 84 -17.92 12.75 -11.87
CA GLY A 84 -18.12 14.19 -11.96
C GLY A 84 -17.14 14.99 -11.12
N LYS A 85 -17.50 16.25 -10.81
CA LYS A 85 -16.67 17.16 -10.02
C LYS A 85 -16.71 16.78 -8.54
N ASN A 86 -15.67 16.11 -8.07
CA ASN A 86 -15.50 15.72 -6.67
C ASN A 86 -14.33 16.49 -6.03
N THR A 87 -14.60 17.26 -4.98
CA THR A 87 -13.59 18.04 -4.26
C THR A 87 -12.57 17.16 -3.53
N ALA A 88 -12.99 15.97 -3.07
CA ALA A 88 -12.10 14.99 -2.46
C ALA A 88 -11.10 14.43 -3.48
N HIS A 89 -11.56 14.03 -4.67
CA HIS A 89 -10.65 13.55 -5.73
C HIS A 89 -9.66 14.64 -6.16
N LYS A 90 -10.13 15.90 -6.27
CA LYS A 90 -9.26 17.04 -6.57
C LYS A 90 -8.19 17.25 -5.50
N LYS A 91 -8.56 17.12 -4.22
CA LYS A 91 -7.63 17.22 -3.10
C LYS A 91 -6.61 16.07 -3.13
N MET A 92 -7.05 14.83 -3.30
CA MET A 92 -6.17 13.66 -3.40
C MET A 92 -5.14 13.81 -4.54
N LEU A 93 -5.58 14.31 -5.69
CA LEU A 93 -4.69 14.58 -6.82
C LEU A 93 -3.65 15.65 -6.47
N GLN A 94 -4.09 16.75 -5.85
CA GLN A 94 -3.19 17.81 -5.40
C GLN A 94 -2.17 17.28 -4.39
N ASP A 95 -2.61 16.48 -3.42
CA ASP A 95 -1.77 15.87 -2.41
C ASP A 95 -0.73 14.94 -3.07
N ALA A 96 -1.14 14.11 -4.04
CA ALA A 96 -0.25 13.22 -4.79
C ALA A 96 0.83 13.99 -5.59
N PHE A 97 0.46 15.06 -6.30
CA PHE A 97 1.44 15.92 -6.99
C PHE A 97 2.37 16.63 -6.01
N SER A 98 1.86 17.00 -4.83
CA SER A 98 2.67 17.65 -3.79
C SER A 98 3.78 16.73 -3.28
N LEU A 99 3.56 15.40 -3.29
CA LEU A 99 4.61 14.43 -2.92
C LEU A 99 5.82 14.46 -3.86
N LEU A 100 5.63 14.81 -5.14
CA LEU A 100 6.72 14.97 -6.11
C LEU A 100 7.64 16.16 -5.80
N ALA A 101 7.16 17.13 -5.02
CA ALA A 101 7.94 18.30 -4.64
C ALA A 101 8.90 18.03 -3.47
N TYR A 102 8.72 16.92 -2.74
CA TYR A 102 9.62 16.54 -1.66
C TYR A 102 10.89 15.92 -2.23
N SER A 103 12.04 16.42 -1.80
CA SER A 103 13.35 15.89 -2.20
C SER A 103 13.65 14.53 -1.56
N ASP A 104 13.09 14.27 -0.38
CA ASP A 104 13.20 13.03 0.37
C ASP A 104 11.80 12.38 0.52
N PRO A 105 11.54 11.23 -0.13
CA PRO A 105 10.27 10.50 -0.02
C PRO A 105 9.94 10.04 1.40
N TRP A 106 10.93 9.78 2.26
CA TRP A 106 10.70 9.30 3.63
C TRP A 106 10.28 10.43 4.58
N ASN A 107 10.57 11.69 4.23
CA ASN A 107 10.22 12.86 5.02
C ASN A 107 8.96 13.60 4.51
N CYS A 108 8.19 12.97 3.63
CA CYS A 108 6.90 13.51 3.19
C CYS A 108 5.78 13.18 4.22
N PRO A 109 4.61 13.85 4.15
CA PRO A 109 3.50 13.62 5.10
C PRO A 109 3.00 12.17 5.18
N VAL A 110 3.27 11.36 4.15
CA VAL A 110 2.90 9.94 4.07
C VAL A 110 4.10 9.01 4.09
N GLY A 111 5.31 9.51 4.41
CA GLY A 111 6.56 8.72 4.36
C GLY A 111 6.52 7.49 5.27
N GLN A 112 5.71 7.53 6.32
CA GLN A 112 5.40 6.39 7.19
C GLN A 112 4.84 5.17 6.43
N GLN A 113 4.10 5.37 5.33
CA GLN A 113 3.60 4.27 4.51
C GLN A 113 4.71 3.49 3.80
N LEU A 114 5.90 4.09 3.67
CA LEU A 114 7.06 3.44 3.11
C LEU A 114 7.75 2.54 4.13
N ASP A 115 7.48 2.69 5.43
CA ASP A 115 8.06 1.84 6.48
C ASP A 115 7.66 0.36 6.29
N PRO A 116 8.63 -0.56 6.17
CA PRO A 116 8.35 -1.99 6.04
C PRO A 116 7.44 -2.55 7.14
N THR A 117 7.50 -2.00 8.35
CA THR A 117 6.67 -2.43 9.48
C THR A 117 5.18 -2.17 9.25
N GLN A 118 4.83 -1.20 8.41
CA GLN A 118 3.44 -0.89 8.06
C GLN A 118 2.88 -1.75 6.94
N ARG A 119 3.72 -2.53 6.24
CA ARG A 119 3.33 -3.33 5.08
C ARG A 119 2.15 -4.25 5.38
N GLU A 120 2.17 -4.94 6.51
CA GLU A 120 1.08 -5.86 6.91
C GLU A 120 -0.22 -5.12 7.18
N SER A 121 -0.16 -4.00 7.92
CA SER A 121 -1.32 -3.16 8.22
C SER A 121 -1.95 -2.56 6.95
N LEU A 122 -1.11 -2.06 6.04
CA LEU A 122 -1.54 -1.52 4.76
C LEU A 122 -2.14 -2.61 3.87
N CYS A 123 -1.51 -3.78 3.80
CA CYS A 123 -2.02 -4.93 3.05
C CYS A 123 -3.38 -5.38 3.59
N SER A 124 -3.54 -5.50 4.91
CA SER A 124 -4.82 -5.85 5.53
C SER A 124 -5.91 -4.82 5.20
N THR A 125 -5.59 -3.53 5.27
CA THR A 125 -6.54 -2.45 4.96
C THR A 125 -6.94 -2.47 3.49
N LEU A 126 -5.97 -2.63 2.59
CA LEU A 126 -6.20 -2.71 1.14
C LEU A 126 -7.04 -3.94 0.78
N ASN A 127 -6.67 -5.13 1.29
CA ASN A 127 -7.39 -6.37 1.05
C ASN A 127 -8.85 -6.25 1.52
N SER A 128 -9.07 -5.63 2.68
CA SER A 128 -10.42 -5.39 3.21
C SER A 128 -11.22 -4.42 2.35
N ALA A 129 -10.60 -3.36 1.83
CA ALA A 129 -11.25 -2.39 0.95
C ALA A 129 -11.62 -3.01 -0.41
N ILE A 130 -10.78 -3.89 -0.96
CA ILE A 130 -11.07 -4.64 -2.19
C ILE A 130 -12.30 -5.53 -1.97
N LEU A 131 -12.32 -6.29 -0.88
CA LEU A 131 -13.46 -7.15 -0.54
C LEU A 131 -14.75 -6.32 -0.40
N GLU A 132 -14.69 -5.19 0.31
CA GLU A 132 -15.84 -4.30 0.48
C GLU A 132 -16.34 -3.73 -0.86
N SER A 133 -15.44 -3.38 -1.78
CA SER A 133 -15.82 -2.89 -3.12
C SER A 133 -16.57 -3.93 -3.95
N GLN A 134 -16.33 -5.21 -3.68
CA GLN A 134 -17.02 -6.35 -4.30
C GLN A 134 -18.23 -6.83 -3.48
N ASN A 135 -18.60 -6.12 -2.40
CA ASN A 135 -19.62 -6.53 -1.44
C ASN A 135 -19.32 -7.88 -0.75
N LEU A 136 -18.04 -8.22 -0.60
CA LEU A 136 -17.57 -9.41 0.10
C LEU A 136 -17.19 -9.07 1.55
N PRO A 137 -17.29 -10.05 2.49
CA PRO A 137 -16.94 -9.84 3.88
C PRO A 137 -15.43 -9.58 4.05
N LYS A 138 -15.09 -8.56 4.85
CA LYS A 138 -13.70 -8.15 5.14
C LYS A 138 -12.87 -9.22 5.85
N GLN A 139 -13.54 -10.08 6.62
CA GLN A 139 -12.91 -11.20 7.30
C GLN A 139 -13.32 -12.50 6.62
N PRO A 140 -12.37 -13.40 6.35
CA PRO A 140 -12.70 -14.71 5.80
C PRO A 140 -13.62 -15.46 6.79
N PRO A 141 -14.60 -16.23 6.31
CA PRO A 141 -15.53 -16.97 7.18
C PRO A 141 -14.84 -17.84 8.24
N LEU A 142 -13.67 -18.40 7.92
CA LEU A 142 -12.88 -19.18 8.85
C LEU A 142 -12.39 -18.36 10.06
N MET A 143 -11.97 -17.11 9.84
CA MET A 143 -11.53 -16.22 10.91
C MET A 143 -12.69 -15.83 11.83
N LEU A 144 -13.88 -15.63 11.25
CA LEU A 144 -15.11 -15.40 12.03
C LEU A 144 -15.47 -16.64 12.87
N ALA A 145 -15.46 -17.83 12.27
CA ALA A 145 -15.73 -19.08 12.99
C ALA A 145 -14.70 -19.32 14.11
N LEU A 146 -13.43 -19.03 13.85
CA LEU A 146 -12.37 -19.11 14.84
C LEU A 146 -12.58 -18.12 16.00
N GLY A 147 -12.95 -16.88 15.69
CA GLY A 147 -13.28 -15.86 16.69
C GLY A 147 -14.49 -16.27 17.55
N GLN A 148 -15.55 -16.76 16.92
CA GLN A 148 -16.74 -17.28 17.60
C GLN A 148 -16.42 -18.48 18.48
N ALA A 149 -15.62 -19.43 18.00
CA ALA A 149 -15.18 -20.57 18.80
C ALA A 149 -14.37 -20.11 20.02
N THR A 150 -13.48 -19.13 19.84
CA THR A 150 -12.66 -18.56 20.93
C THR A 150 -13.53 -17.86 21.96
N GLU A 151 -14.49 -17.04 21.54
CA GLU A 151 -15.43 -16.38 22.44
C GLU A 151 -16.30 -17.39 23.19
N CYS A 152 -16.79 -18.42 22.49
CA CYS A 152 -17.59 -19.49 23.07
C CYS A 152 -16.84 -20.21 24.20
N VAL A 153 -15.57 -20.59 23.98
CA VAL A 153 -14.72 -21.21 25.02
C VAL A 153 -14.52 -20.27 26.21
N GLN A 154 -14.29 -18.97 25.98
CA GLN A 154 -14.16 -17.98 27.06
C GLN A 154 -15.45 -17.83 27.87
N LEU A 155 -16.60 -17.80 27.21
CA LEU A 155 -17.90 -17.73 27.86
C LEU A 155 -18.16 -18.99 28.69
N MET A 156 -17.90 -20.18 28.15
CA MET A 156 -18.05 -21.44 28.88
C MET A 156 -17.16 -21.50 30.13
N ALA A 157 -15.92 -21.01 30.05
CA ALA A 157 -15.02 -20.94 31.21
C ALA A 157 -15.58 -20.03 32.32
N ARG A 158 -16.23 -18.91 31.98
CA ARG A 158 -16.85 -17.99 32.94
C ARG A 158 -18.05 -18.60 33.68
N VAL A 159 -18.78 -19.51 33.04
CA VAL A 159 -19.93 -20.22 33.63
C VAL A 159 -19.49 -21.41 34.53
N ARG A 160 -18.21 -21.47 34.92
CA ARG A 160 -17.60 -22.50 35.80
C ARG A 160 -17.56 -23.91 35.22
N SER A 161 -17.57 -24.05 33.89
CA SER A 161 -17.19 -25.30 33.25
C SER A 161 -15.66 -25.45 33.36
N GLY A 162 -15.20 -26.28 34.30
CA GLY A 162 -13.78 -26.39 34.65
C GLY A 162 -12.87 -26.76 33.47
N SER A 163 -13.32 -27.67 32.59
CA SER A 163 -12.49 -28.17 31.48
C SER A 163 -12.20 -27.13 30.39
N CYS A 164 -13.10 -26.19 30.13
CA CYS A 164 -12.89 -25.16 29.10
C CYS A 164 -12.00 -23.99 29.56
N SER A 165 -11.73 -23.85 30.87
CA SER A 165 -10.74 -22.89 31.36
C SER A 165 -9.31 -23.19 30.89
N PHE A 166 -9.04 -24.46 30.51
CA PHE A 166 -7.77 -24.92 29.97
C PHE A 166 -7.79 -25.10 28.45
N ALA A 167 -8.96 -24.99 27.81
CA ALA A 167 -9.08 -25.16 26.37
C ALA A 167 -8.60 -23.89 25.65
N ARG A 168 -7.71 -24.05 24.67
CA ARG A 168 -7.29 -22.98 23.75
C ARG A 168 -7.57 -23.44 22.33
N VAL A 169 -8.27 -22.59 21.57
CA VAL A 169 -8.62 -22.91 20.19
C VAL A 169 -7.37 -23.06 19.32
N ASP A 170 -6.31 -22.31 19.65
CA ASP A 170 -5.00 -22.38 18.98
C ASP A 170 -4.37 -23.78 19.01
N ASN A 171 -4.66 -24.60 20.03
CA ASN A 171 -4.15 -25.97 20.12
C ASN A 171 -4.70 -26.90 19.02
N PHE A 172 -5.70 -26.47 18.27
CA PHE A 172 -6.34 -27.25 17.22
C PHE A 172 -6.02 -26.73 15.81
N LEU A 173 -5.23 -25.65 15.70
CA LEU A 173 -4.79 -25.05 14.45
C LEU A 173 -3.34 -25.48 14.19
N HIS A 174 -3.15 -26.59 13.49
CA HIS A 174 -1.85 -27.15 13.10
C HIS A 174 -1.59 -26.91 11.61
#